data_AF-A0A959T623-F1
#
_entry.id   AF-A0A959T623-F1
#
_cell.length_a   1.000
_cell.length_b   1.000
_cell.length_c   1.000
_cell.angle_alpha   90.00
_cell.angle_beta   90.00
_cell.angle_gamma   90.00
#
_symmetry.space_group_name_H-M   'P 1'
#
loop_
_entity.id
_entity.type
_entity.pdbx_description
1 polymer ?
#
loop_
_entity_poly.entity_id
_entity_poly.type
_entity_poly.pdbx_seq_one_letter_code
_entity_poly.pdbx_strand_id
1 'polypeptide(L)'
;DDHRPLRIETIVVSTQHDDFVKPKDRSKAAKAAADKAMLERIAKDIQRVLIPRVKKQLPARIQKLFRSETTYHVNPTGTFVIGGPHGDTGLTG
;
A
#
# COMPACT_ATOMS: atom_id res chain seq x y z
N ASP A 1 19.84 -23.07 10.58
CA ASP A 1 18.58 -22.59 9.99
C ASP A 1 17.51 -23.44 10.64
N ASP A 2 16.74 -22.85 11.55
CA ASP A 2 15.87 -23.62 12.46
C ASP A 2 14.42 -23.67 11.94
N HIS A 3 14.21 -23.35 10.66
CA HIS A 3 12.90 -23.25 10.02
C HIS A 3 11.90 -22.36 10.79
N ARG A 4 12.42 -21.35 11.51
CA ARG A 4 11.64 -20.43 12.33
C ARG A 4 11.62 -19.05 11.69
N PRO A 5 10.45 -18.48 11.39
CA PRO A 5 10.37 -17.12 10.87
C PRO A 5 10.83 -16.12 11.95
N LEU A 6 11.75 -15.23 11.58
CA LEU A 6 12.38 -14.28 12.52
C LEU A 6 11.66 -12.92 12.56
N ARG A 7 11.34 -12.39 11.37
CA ARG A 7 10.64 -11.11 11.17
C ARG A 7 10.10 -11.01 9.74
N ILE A 8 9.20 -10.05 9.53
CA ILE A 8 8.85 -9.56 8.20
C ILE A 8 9.84 -8.46 7.84
N GLU A 9 10.63 -8.67 6.79
CA GLU A 9 11.56 -7.65 6.29
C GLU A 9 10.81 -6.52 5.58
N THR A 10 9.93 -6.89 4.64
CA THR A 10 9.29 -5.94 3.75
C THR A 10 7.83 -6.30 3.52
N ILE A 11 6.98 -5.28 3.53
CA ILE A 11 5.57 -5.36 3.15
C ILE A 11 5.37 -4.43 1.96
N VAL A 12 4.84 -4.98 0.88
CA VAL A 12 4.38 -4.20 -0.29
C VAL A 12 2.87 -4.21 -0.31
N VAL A 13 2.26 -3.04 -0.44
CA VAL A 13 0.82 -2.87 -0.63
C VAL A 13 0.60 -2.07 -1.89
N SER A 14 -0.04 -2.67 -2.89
CA SER A 14 -0.57 -1.99 -4.06
C SER A 14 -2.09 -2.05 -3.99
N THR A 15 -2.74 -0.91 -3.84
CA THR A 15 -4.20 -0.81 -3.76
C THR A 15 -4.74 0.15 -4.79
N GLN A 16 -5.82 -0.26 -5.46
CA GLN A 16 -6.61 0.66 -6.27
C GLN A 16 -7.29 1.69 -5.36
N HIS A 17 -7.51 2.90 -5.87
CA HIS A 17 -8.20 3.97 -5.17
C HIS A 17 -8.91 4.91 -6.16
N ASP A 18 -9.80 5.76 -5.65
CA ASP A 18 -10.37 6.85 -6.41
C ASP A 18 -9.36 8.00 -6.60
N ASP A 19 -9.63 8.88 -7.57
CA ASP A 19 -8.82 10.06 -7.81
C ASP A 19 -9.32 11.24 -6.96
N PHE A 20 -9.06 11.16 -5.65
CA PHE A 20 -9.67 12.02 -4.63
C PHE A 20 -8.93 13.35 -4.37
N VAL A 21 -7.71 13.53 -4.89
CA VAL A 21 -7.04 14.84 -4.90
C VAL A 21 -6.90 15.30 -6.34
N LYS A 22 -7.58 16.40 -6.69
CA LYS A 22 -7.52 16.96 -8.03
C LYS A 22 -6.35 17.93 -8.20
N PRO A 23 -5.69 17.96 -9.36
CA PRO A 23 -4.67 18.96 -9.64
C PRO A 23 -5.30 20.35 -9.73
N LYS A 24 -4.53 21.38 -9.32
CA LYS A 24 -4.97 22.78 -9.37
C LYS A 24 -5.21 23.28 -10.79
N ASP A 25 -4.47 22.73 -11.75
CA ASP A 25 -4.52 23.08 -13.16
C ASP A 25 -4.04 21.90 -14.04
N ARG A 26 -3.92 22.13 -15.34
CA ARG A 26 -3.51 21.10 -16.33
C ARG A 26 -2.00 20.91 -16.44
N SER A 27 -1.19 21.57 -15.61
CA SER A 27 0.26 21.44 -15.65
C SER A 27 0.70 20.08 -15.09
N LYS A 28 1.82 19.57 -15.60
CA LYS A 28 2.44 18.35 -15.09
C LYS A 28 2.83 18.50 -13.61
N ALA A 29 3.23 19.69 -13.19
CA ALA A 29 3.61 19.98 -11.82
C ALA A 29 2.42 19.88 -10.86
N ALA A 30 1.26 20.44 -11.25
CA ALA A 30 0.04 20.33 -10.45
C ALA A 30 -0.44 18.88 -10.32
N LYS A 31 -0.33 18.08 -11.39
CA LYS A 31 -0.62 16.64 -11.34
C LYS A 31 0.31 15.90 -10.38
N ALA A 32 1.62 16.08 -10.52
CA ALA A 32 2.59 15.41 -9.64
C ALA A 32 2.38 15.77 -8.15
N ALA A 33 2.00 17.02 -7.86
CA ALA A 33 1.68 17.45 -6.50
C ALA A 33 0.41 16.76 -5.95
N ALA A 34 -0.63 16.63 -6.78
CA ALA A 34 -1.86 15.91 -6.41
C ALA A 34 -1.58 14.41 -6.18
N ASP A 35 -0.86 13.76 -7.11
CA ASP A 35 -0.45 12.36 -7.01
C ASP A 35 0.35 12.11 -5.73
N LYS A 36 1.32 12.98 -5.42
CA LYS A 36 2.10 12.90 -4.17
C LYS A 36 1.22 13.01 -2.93
N ALA A 37 0.27 13.96 -2.92
CA ALA A 37 -0.64 14.13 -1.78
C ALA A 37 -1.54 12.90 -1.57
N MET A 38 -2.04 12.28 -2.65
CA MET A 38 -2.78 11.02 -2.57
C MET A 38 -1.92 9.90 -1.99
N LEU A 39 -0.73 9.68 -2.55
CA LEU A 39 0.18 8.61 -2.12
C LEU A 39 0.57 8.76 -0.65
N GLU A 40 0.86 9.98 -0.18
CA GLU A 40 1.15 10.24 1.22
C GLU A 40 -0.04 9.93 2.13
N ARG A 41 -1.26 10.28 1.70
CA ARG A 41 -2.47 9.99 2.47
C ARG A 41 -2.70 8.48 2.57
N ILE A 42 -2.61 7.77 1.43
CA ILE A 42 -2.79 6.32 1.36
C ILE A 42 -1.73 5.62 2.22
N ALA A 43 -0.45 5.99 2.10
CA ALA A 43 0.62 5.40 2.89
C ALA A 43 0.38 5.57 4.40
N LYS A 44 -0.04 6.77 4.83
CA LYS A 44 -0.40 7.03 6.23
C LYS A 44 -1.58 6.17 6.68
N ASP A 45 -2.63 6.05 5.87
CA ASP A 45 -3.82 5.28 6.23
C ASP A 45 -3.53 3.78 6.27
N ILE A 46 -2.71 3.25 5.34
CA ILE A 46 -2.25 1.87 5.38
C ILE A 46 -1.48 1.59 6.68
N GLN A 47 -0.49 2.42 7.01
CA GLN A 47 0.34 2.19 8.21
C GLN A 47 -0.41 2.43 9.53
N ARG A 48 -1.30 3.41 9.59
CA ARG A 48 -2.00 3.81 10.84
C ARG A 48 -3.32 3.07 11.06
N VAL A 49 -3.99 2.66 9.99
CA VAL A 49 -5.32 2.05 10.06
C VAL A 49 -5.28 0.58 9.66
N LEU A 50 -4.80 0.28 8.45
CA LEU A 50 -4.89 -1.08 7.92
C LEU A 50 -3.95 -2.05 8.66
N ILE A 51 -2.65 -1.76 8.74
CA ILE A 51 -1.66 -2.66 9.31
C ILE A 51 -1.97 -3.03 10.77
N PRO A 52 -2.35 -2.09 11.67
CA PRO A 52 -2.75 -2.44 13.02
C PRO A 52 -4.00 -3.32 13.09
N ARG A 53 -5.00 -3.07 12.23
CA ARG A 53 -6.22 -3.89 12.16
C ARG A 53 -5.92 -5.32 11.70
N VAL A 54 -5.09 -5.48 10.66
CA VAL A 54 -4.64 -6.79 10.18
C VAL A 54 -3.83 -7.51 11.25
N LYS A 55 -2.83 -6.84 11.85
CA LYS A 55 -2.01 -7.41 12.92
C LYS A 55 -2.87 -7.92 14.09
N LYS A 56 -3.91 -7.17 14.49
CA LYS A 56 -4.82 -7.56 15.58
C LYS A 56 -5.59 -8.87 15.29
N GLN A 57 -5.86 -9.18 14.02
CA GLN A 57 -6.58 -10.40 13.63
C GLN A 57 -5.69 -11.64 13.56
N LEU A 58 -4.36 -11.48 13.59
CA LEU A 58 -3.41 -12.58 13.43
C LEU A 58 -3.04 -13.24 14.77
N PRO A 59 -2.66 -14.52 14.79
CA PRO A 59 -2.16 -15.17 16.01
C PRO A 59 -0.91 -14.48 16.56
N ALA A 60 -0.71 -14.51 17.88
CA ALA A 60 0.41 -13.85 18.56
C ALA A 60 1.79 -14.20 17.97
N ARG A 61 1.99 -15.45 17.51
CA ARG A 61 3.24 -15.87 16.85
C ARG A 61 3.55 -15.09 15.57
N ILE A 62 2.53 -14.69 14.81
CA ILE A 62 2.68 -13.92 13.57
C ILE A 62 2.76 -12.42 13.89
N GLN A 63 2.01 -11.94 14.88
CA GLN A 63 2.11 -10.54 15.33
C GLN A 63 3.55 -10.14 15.71
N LYS A 64 4.31 -11.06 16.31
CA LYS A 64 5.72 -10.87 16.67
C LYS A 64 6.65 -10.65 15.47
N LEU A 65 6.22 -11.03 14.26
CA LEU A 65 7.00 -10.84 13.05
C LEU A 65 6.93 -9.40 12.53
N PHE A 66 5.89 -8.64 12.90
CA PHE A 66 5.76 -7.21 12.60
C PHE A 66 6.60 -6.39 13.59
N ARG A 67 7.80 -6.00 13.16
CA ARG A 67 8.74 -5.22 13.96
C ARG A 67 8.87 -3.78 13.42
N SER A 68 9.55 -2.92 14.19
CA SER A 68 9.81 -1.53 13.80
C SER A 68 10.68 -1.40 12.56
N GLU A 69 11.51 -2.41 12.27
CA GLU A 69 12.41 -2.44 11.11
C GLU A 69 11.71 -2.90 9.82
N THR A 70 10.44 -3.30 9.87
CA THR A 70 9.72 -3.73 8.66
C THR A 70 9.58 -2.56 7.69
N THR A 71 10.09 -2.72 6.48
CA THR A 71 10.00 -1.73 5.40
C THR A 71 8.63 -1.79 4.74
N TYR A 72 7.98 -0.65 4.56
CA TYR A 72 6.67 -0.55 3.91
C TYR A 72 6.78 0.17 2.56
N HIS A 73 6.45 -0.52 1.48
CA HIS A 73 6.24 0.08 0.16
C HIS A 73 4.76 0.15 -0.14
N VAL A 74 4.19 1.35 -0.14
CA VAL A 74 2.78 1.57 -0.45
C VAL A 74 2.67 2.26 -1.80
N ASN A 75 1.98 1.60 -2.75
CA ASN A 75 1.83 2.01 -4.13
C ASN A 75 3.18 2.50 -4.75
N PRO A 76 4.25 1.66 -4.71
CA PRO A 76 5.59 2.09 -5.10
C PRO A 76 5.72 2.49 -6.59
N THR A 77 4.76 2.08 -7.42
CA THR A 77 4.70 2.37 -8.85
C THR A 77 3.88 3.63 -9.19
N GLY A 78 3.39 4.35 -8.18
CA GLY A 78 2.57 5.56 -8.35
C GLY A 78 1.07 5.31 -8.10
N THR A 79 0.24 6.25 -8.54
CA THR A 79 -1.22 6.18 -8.35
C THR A 79 -1.82 4.99 -9.08
N PHE A 80 -2.79 4.32 -8.46
CA PHE A 80 -3.48 3.16 -9.03
C PHE A 80 -4.98 3.45 -9.10
N VAL A 81 -5.38 4.30 -10.05
CA VAL A 81 -6.78 4.72 -10.21
C VAL A 81 -7.59 3.75 -11.07
N ILE A 82 -6.99 3.27 -12.15
CA ILE A 82 -7.62 2.36 -13.11
C ILE A 82 -7.21 0.93 -12.78
N GLY A 83 -8.17 0.03 -12.64
CA GLY A 83 -7.95 -1.37 -12.28
C GLY A 83 -9.14 -2.25 -12.69
N GLY A 84 -9.15 -3.50 -12.20
CA GLY A 84 -10.14 -4.51 -12.61
C GLY A 84 -9.94 -4.99 -14.05
N PRO A 85 -10.96 -5.62 -14.67
CA PRO A 85 -10.87 -6.17 -16.04
C PRO A 85 -10.52 -5.14 -17.13
N HIS A 86 -10.68 -3.84 -16.83
CA HIS A 86 -10.27 -2.76 -17.71
C HIS A 86 -8.75 -2.51 -17.66
N GLY A 87 -8.12 -2.76 -16.50
CA GLY A 87 -6.69 -2.58 -16.30
C GLY A 87 -5.85 -3.84 -16.53
N ASP A 88 -6.48 -5.01 -16.59
CA ASP A 88 -5.81 -6.28 -16.86
C ASP A 88 -6.80 -7.37 -17.33
N THR A 89 -6.30 -8.41 -18.01
CA THR A 89 -7.13 -9.55 -18.43
C THR A 89 -7.02 -10.69 -17.41
N GLY A 90 -8.14 -11.08 -16.82
CA GLY A 90 -8.22 -12.26 -15.96
C GLY A 90 -8.57 -13.52 -16.75
N LEU A 91 -7.83 -14.61 -16.54
CA LEU A 91 -8.22 -15.95 -16.96
C LEU A 91 -8.38 -16.83 -15.72
N THR A 92 -9.30 -17.79 -15.78
CA THR A 92 -9.49 -18.78 -14.71
C THR A 92 -8.26 -19.68 -14.61
N GLY A 93 -7.72 -19.82 -13.40
CA GLY A 93 -6.76 -20.85 -12.98
C GLY A 93 -7.27 -21.57 -11.75
#